data_AF-A0A8I2B7C8-F1
#
_entry.id   AF-A0A8I2B7C8-F1
#
_cell.length_a   1.000
_cell.length_b   1.000
_cell.length_c   1.000
_cell.angle_alpha   90.00
_cell.angle_beta   90.00
_cell.angle_gamma   90.00
#
_symmetry.space_group_name_H-M   'P 1'
#
loop_
_entity.id
_entity.type
_entity.pdbx_description
1 polymer ?
#
loop_
_entity_poly.entity_id
_entity_poly.type
_entity_poly.pdbx_seq_one_letter_code
_entity_poly.pdbx_strand_id
1 'polypeptide(L)'
;SVLQVWRQHSEVPVATLQARGTHDAAFGEHERGTLSDAEFAEAVKRVLGMQLSFAQFAEGWQAIFGALRMPVSERMQQLRAAGETVVVLSNTNALHCELWPRLYPQVAHSADRVYLANEMRWRKPQPQIYQQVLADTGSTPAPSCFFDANA
;
A
#
# COMPACT_ATOMS: atom_id res chain seq x y z
N SER A 1 -1.46 -5.20 14.70
CA SER A 1 -0.50 -4.53 13.79
C SER A 1 0.54 -5.54 13.31
N VAL A 2 1.25 -5.25 12.22
CA VAL A 2 2.27 -6.14 11.63
C VAL A 2 3.22 -6.72 12.68
N LEU A 3 3.83 -5.86 13.51
CA LEU A 3 4.77 -6.27 14.55
C LEU A 3 4.16 -7.16 15.64
N GLN A 4 2.88 -6.98 15.96
CA GLN A 4 2.20 -7.81 16.96
C GLN A 4 1.98 -9.24 16.46
N VAL A 5 1.72 -9.42 15.16
CA VAL A 5 1.57 -10.75 14.55
C VAL A 5 2.93 -11.42 14.45
N TRP A 6 3.96 -10.74 13.95
CA TRP A 6 5.31 -11.31 13.90
C TRP A 6 5.87 -11.69 15.28
N ARG A 7 5.48 -11.00 16.36
CA ARG A 7 5.83 -11.40 17.74
C ARG A 7 5.33 -12.80 18.10
N GLN A 8 4.22 -13.27 17.52
CA GLN A 8 3.70 -14.61 17.78
C GLN A 8 4.58 -15.71 17.17
N HIS A 9 5.45 -15.35 16.22
CA HIS A 9 6.32 -16.27 15.50
C HIS A 9 7.82 -16.00 15.70
N SER A 10 8.17 -14.91 16.39
CA SER A 10 9.56 -14.44 16.54
C SER A 10 9.89 -14.21 18.01
N GLU A 11 11.06 -14.69 18.42
CA GLU A 11 11.62 -14.42 19.76
C GLU A 11 12.24 -13.00 19.86
N VAL A 12 12.33 -12.27 18.74
CA VAL A 12 12.88 -10.91 18.71
C VAL A 12 11.93 -9.94 19.43
N PRO A 13 12.40 -9.18 20.43
CA PRO A 13 11.56 -8.20 21.12
C PRO A 13 11.03 -7.11 20.17
N VAL A 14 9.76 -6.74 20.32
CA VAL A 14 9.10 -5.71 19.49
C VAL A 14 9.85 -4.38 19.48
N ALA A 15 10.43 -3.98 20.61
CA ALA A 15 11.23 -2.76 20.71
C ALA A 15 12.47 -2.80 19.79
N THR A 16 13.08 -3.97 19.62
CA THR A 16 14.21 -4.17 18.70
C THR A 16 13.76 -4.10 17.24
N LEU A 17 12.55 -4.58 16.94
CA LEU A 17 11.97 -4.49 15.59
C LEU A 17 11.68 -3.03 15.21
N GLN A 18 11.16 -2.24 16.14
CA GLN A 18 10.88 -0.81 15.94
C GLN A 18 12.17 0.00 15.72
N ALA A 19 13.23 -0.29 16.48
CA ALA A 19 14.50 0.43 16.36
C ALA A 19 15.27 0.14 15.05
N ARG A 20 15.02 -1.01 14.43
CA ARG A 20 15.65 -1.43 13.16
C ARG A 20 14.79 -1.14 11.93
N GLY A 21 13.58 -0.65 12.14
CA GLY A 21 12.55 -0.52 11.12
C GLY A 21 12.65 0.76 10.31
N THR A 22 13.69 0.90 9.49
CA THR A 22 13.65 1.77 8.30
C THR A 22 14.54 1.16 7.21
N HIS A 23 13.91 0.50 6.24
CA HIS A 23 14.60 0.00 5.06
C HIS A 23 13.92 0.54 3.79
N ASP A 24 13.85 1.87 3.72
CA ASP A 24 13.13 2.61 2.68
C ASP A 24 13.43 2.13 1.26
N ALA A 25 14.65 1.68 0.99
CA ALA A 25 15.02 1.13 -0.32
C ALA A 25 14.24 -0.15 -0.68
N ALA A 26 14.23 -1.16 0.19
CA ALA A 26 13.56 -2.44 -0.08
C ALA A 26 12.04 -2.28 -0.12
N PHE A 27 11.47 -1.44 0.75
CA PHE A 27 10.05 -1.05 0.71
C PHE A 27 9.74 -0.28 -0.59
N GLY A 28 10.63 0.63 -0.98
CA GLY A 28 10.62 1.33 -2.26
C GLY A 28 10.49 0.41 -3.46
N GLU A 29 11.37 -0.58 -3.53
CA GLU A 29 11.43 -1.55 -4.63
C GLU A 29 10.25 -2.51 -4.62
N HIS A 30 9.84 -2.98 -3.44
CA HIS A 30 8.67 -3.84 -3.28
C HIS A 30 7.38 -3.13 -3.69
N GLU A 31 7.20 -1.87 -3.29
CA GLU A 31 6.05 -1.07 -3.70
C GLU A 31 6.05 -0.70 -5.18
N ARG A 32 7.20 -0.63 -5.86
CA ARG A 32 7.28 -0.51 -7.33
C ARG A 32 7.15 -1.85 -8.03
N GLY A 33 7.07 -2.95 -7.28
CA GLY A 33 7.08 -4.32 -7.77
C GLY A 33 8.39 -4.73 -8.45
N THR A 34 9.48 -3.99 -8.24
CA THR A 34 10.83 -4.34 -8.74
C THR A 34 11.54 -5.35 -7.84
N LEU A 35 11.02 -5.57 -6.63
CA LEU A 35 11.45 -6.62 -5.71
C LEU A 35 10.28 -7.58 -5.50
N SER A 36 10.52 -8.88 -5.61
CA SER A 36 9.47 -9.88 -5.34
C SER A 36 9.13 -9.96 -3.86
N ASP A 37 7.95 -10.53 -3.54
CA ASP A 37 7.53 -10.73 -2.15
C ASP A 37 8.52 -11.59 -1.36
N ALA A 38 9.09 -12.63 -1.99
CA ALA A 38 10.07 -13.50 -1.38
C ALA A 38 11.39 -12.77 -1.07
N GLU A 39 11.91 -11.99 -2.02
CA GLU A 39 13.14 -11.20 -1.81
C GLU A 39 12.93 -10.11 -0.75
N PHE A 40 11.77 -9.45 -0.77
CA PHE A 40 11.40 -8.48 0.26
C PHE A 40 11.32 -9.13 1.64
N ALA A 41 10.68 -10.30 1.75
CA ALA A 41 10.60 -11.05 3.00
C ALA A 41 12.00 -11.41 3.53
N GLU A 42 12.92 -11.89 2.67
CA GLU A 42 14.30 -12.17 3.07
C GLU A 42 15.05 -10.91 3.53
N ALA A 43 14.90 -9.79 2.82
CA ALA A 43 15.52 -8.53 3.20
C ALA A 43 15.04 -8.06 4.58
N VAL A 44 13.72 -8.07 4.82
CA VAL A 44 13.14 -7.64 6.10
C VAL A 44 13.51 -8.60 7.23
N LYS A 45 13.42 -9.92 7.01
CA LYS A 45 13.83 -10.92 8.01
C LYS A 45 15.28 -10.75 8.42
N ARG A 46 16.19 -10.51 7.46
CA ARG A 46 17.62 -10.29 7.72
C ARG A 46 17.86 -9.06 8.59
N VAL A 47 17.24 -7.93 8.26
CA VAL A 47 17.37 -6.67 8.99
C VAL A 47 16.84 -6.81 10.42
N LEU A 48 15.66 -7.41 10.55
CA LEU A 48 14.99 -7.58 11.83
C LEU A 48 15.57 -8.75 12.66
N GLY A 49 16.41 -9.60 12.06
CA GLY A 49 16.98 -10.78 12.72
C GLY A 49 15.94 -11.86 13.01
N MET A 50 14.89 -11.96 12.21
CA MET A 50 13.79 -12.91 12.42
C MET A 50 14.00 -14.19 11.62
N GLN A 51 13.66 -15.33 12.21
CA GLN A 51 13.67 -16.63 11.56
C GLN A 51 12.25 -17.10 11.24
N LEU A 52 11.58 -16.38 10.32
CA LEU A 52 10.22 -16.71 9.88
C LEU A 52 10.23 -17.48 8.56
N SER A 53 9.30 -18.42 8.42
CA SER A 53 8.89 -18.90 7.10
C SER A 53 8.24 -17.76 6.30
N PHE A 54 8.19 -17.89 4.97
CA PHE A 54 7.50 -16.90 4.14
C PHE A 54 6.02 -16.75 4.52
N ALA A 55 5.33 -17.86 4.86
CA ALA A 55 3.93 -17.82 5.27
C ALA A 55 3.72 -17.00 6.56
N GLN A 56 4.54 -17.21 7.59
CA GLN A 56 4.49 -16.43 8.83
C GLN A 56 4.84 -14.95 8.60
N PHE A 57 5.79 -14.69 7.70
CA PHE A 57 6.10 -13.33 7.30
C PHE A 57 4.88 -12.67 6.63
N ALA A 58 4.28 -13.33 5.64
CA ALA A 58 3.13 -12.85 4.89
C ALA A 58 1.92 -12.59 5.79
N GLU A 59 1.66 -13.47 6.76
CA GLU A 59 0.58 -13.31 7.76
C GLU A 59 0.73 -11.99 8.52
N GLY A 60 1.92 -11.72 9.06
CA GLY A 60 2.14 -10.46 9.75
C GLY A 60 2.15 -9.26 8.81
N TRP A 61 2.73 -9.38 7.62
CA TRP A 61 2.76 -8.30 6.63
C TRP A 61 1.34 -7.88 6.21
N GLN A 62 0.45 -8.84 6.00
CA GLN A 62 -0.96 -8.60 5.65
C GLN A 62 -1.78 -7.99 6.80
N ALA A 63 -1.31 -8.05 8.05
CA ALA A 63 -1.96 -7.44 9.21
C ALA A 63 -1.78 -5.91 9.31
N ILE A 64 -1.36 -5.26 8.22
CA ILE A 64 -1.26 -3.80 8.09
C ILE A 64 -2.63 -3.13 7.99
N PHE A 65 -3.63 -3.84 7.46
CA PHE A 65 -4.94 -3.26 7.20
C PHE A 65 -5.72 -2.98 8.49
N GLY A 66 -6.29 -1.77 8.59
CA GLY A 66 -7.20 -1.35 9.66
C GLY A 66 -8.63 -1.18 9.15
N ALA A 67 -9.53 -0.71 10.01
CA ALA A 67 -10.94 -0.53 9.63
C ALA A 67 -11.12 0.46 8.45
N LEU A 68 -12.04 0.12 7.54
CA LEU A 68 -12.44 1.00 6.44
C LEU A 68 -13.10 2.27 6.99
N ARG A 69 -12.70 3.43 6.46
CA ARG A 69 -13.33 4.71 6.79
C ARG A 69 -14.54 4.94 5.88
N MET A 70 -15.68 4.38 6.26
CA MET A 70 -16.94 4.48 5.49
C MET A 70 -17.28 5.90 4.99
N PRO A 71 -17.13 6.98 5.77
CA PRO A 71 -17.44 8.33 5.29
C PRO A 71 -16.60 8.78 4.09
N VAL A 72 -15.38 8.25 3.92
CA VAL A 72 -14.54 8.54 2.75
C VAL A 72 -15.10 7.85 1.52
N SER A 73 -15.46 6.57 1.64
CA SER A 73 -16.07 5.79 0.55
C SER A 73 -17.41 6.39 0.09
N GLU A 74 -18.22 6.88 1.02
CA GLU A 74 -19.48 7.59 0.73
C GLU A 74 -19.23 8.92 0.02
N ARG A 75 -18.24 9.70 0.49
CA ARG A 75 -17.87 10.96 -0.17
C ARG A 75 -17.38 10.74 -1.60
N MET A 76 -16.58 9.71 -1.84
CA MET A 76 -16.12 9.33 -3.19
C MET A 76 -17.31 9.02 -4.11
N GLN A 77 -18.32 8.29 -3.62
CA GLN A 77 -19.53 8.00 -4.39
C GLN A 77 -20.34 9.26 -4.71
N GLN A 78 -20.46 10.20 -3.76
CA GLN A 78 -21.15 11.48 -3.99
C GLN A 78 -20.47 12.32 -5.07
N LEU A 79 -19.14 12.38 -5.06
CA LEU A 79 -18.35 13.11 -6.09
C LEU A 79 -18.56 12.49 -7.47
N ARG A 80 -18.52 11.16 -7.58
CA ARG A 80 -18.80 10.45 -8.84
C ARG A 80 -20.21 10.70 -9.35
N ALA A 81 -21.21 10.67 -8.46
CA ALA A 81 -22.60 10.99 -8.80
C ALA A 81 -22.77 12.44 -9.28
N ALA A 82 -21.89 13.36 -8.86
CA ALA A 82 -21.84 14.74 -9.33
C ALA A 82 -21.07 14.93 -10.65
N GLY A 83 -20.51 13.86 -11.23
CA GLY A 83 -19.78 13.89 -12.50
C GLY A 83 -18.25 14.05 -12.37
N GLU A 84 -17.71 14.04 -11.15
CA GLU A 84 -16.27 14.12 -10.93
C GLU A 84 -15.59 12.77 -11.19
N THR A 85 -14.38 12.80 -11.75
CA THR A 85 -13.52 11.61 -11.83
C THR A 85 -12.85 11.38 -10.49
N VAL A 86 -13.13 10.24 -9.86
CA VAL A 86 -12.59 9.88 -8.54
C VAL A 86 -11.74 8.64 -8.65
N VAL A 87 -10.46 8.76 -8.36
CA VAL A 87 -9.50 7.66 -8.45
C VAL A 87 -8.79 7.44 -7.12
N VAL A 88 -8.34 6.21 -6.89
CA VAL A 88 -7.46 5.87 -5.76
C VAL A 88 -6.04 5.74 -6.29
N LEU A 89 -5.08 6.34 -5.61
CA LEU A 89 -3.65 6.18 -5.90
C LEU A 89 -2.92 5.66 -4.65
N SER A 90 -2.52 4.40 -4.70
CA SER A 90 -1.96 3.68 -3.54
C SER A 90 -0.54 3.19 -3.79
N ASN A 91 0.33 3.52 -2.85
CA ASN A 91 1.59 2.83 -2.66
C ASN A 91 1.30 1.48 -1.99
N THR A 92 1.47 0.38 -2.71
CA THR A 92 1.14 -0.98 -2.25
C THR A 92 2.08 -2.01 -2.88
N ASN A 93 1.96 -3.27 -2.51
CA ASN A 93 2.69 -4.40 -3.06
C ASN A 93 1.77 -5.58 -3.44
N ALA A 94 2.33 -6.58 -4.13
CA ALA A 94 1.57 -7.72 -4.67
C ALA A 94 0.84 -8.52 -3.58
N LEU A 95 1.51 -8.88 -2.48
CA LEU A 95 0.88 -9.57 -1.33
C LEU A 95 -0.33 -8.82 -0.76
N HIS A 96 -0.29 -7.49 -0.73
CA HIS A 96 -1.43 -6.68 -0.31
C HIS A 96 -2.54 -6.68 -1.35
N CYS A 97 -2.21 -6.67 -2.65
CA CYS A 97 -3.16 -6.71 -3.75
C CYS A 97 -3.99 -8.01 -3.79
N GLU A 98 -3.47 -9.11 -3.27
CA GLU A 98 -4.24 -10.35 -3.13
C GLU A 98 -5.35 -10.26 -2.06
N LEU A 99 -5.15 -9.42 -1.04
CA LEU A 99 -5.99 -9.38 0.16
C LEU A 99 -6.95 -8.18 0.20
N TRP A 100 -6.47 -6.96 -0.09
CA TRP A 100 -7.27 -5.75 0.10
C TRP A 100 -8.60 -5.76 -0.67
N PRO A 101 -8.71 -6.31 -1.91
CA PRO A 101 -10.00 -6.31 -2.61
C PRO A 101 -11.05 -7.17 -1.91
N ARG A 102 -10.61 -8.20 -1.18
CA ARG A 102 -11.50 -9.08 -0.39
C ARG A 102 -11.94 -8.41 0.91
N LEU A 103 -11.03 -7.65 1.54
CA LEU A 103 -11.32 -6.93 2.78
C LEU A 103 -12.19 -5.69 2.54
N TYR A 104 -11.97 -4.99 1.43
CA TYR A 104 -12.57 -3.70 1.12
C TYR A 104 -13.19 -3.66 -0.28
N PRO A 105 -14.15 -4.55 -0.60
CA PRO A 105 -14.79 -4.54 -1.91
C PRO A 105 -15.40 -3.17 -2.21
N GLN A 106 -15.86 -2.43 -1.20
CA GLN A 106 -16.45 -1.09 -1.35
C GLN A 106 -15.49 -0.08 -1.99
N VAL A 107 -14.18 -0.21 -1.80
CA VAL A 107 -13.19 0.72 -2.38
C VAL A 107 -13.23 0.66 -3.92
N ALA A 108 -13.28 -0.54 -4.49
CA ALA A 108 -13.41 -0.72 -5.93
C ALA A 108 -14.73 -0.18 -6.49
N HIS A 109 -15.80 -0.19 -5.69
CA HIS A 109 -17.11 0.36 -6.09
C HIS A 109 -17.18 1.87 -5.93
N SER A 110 -16.37 2.46 -5.07
CA SER A 110 -16.37 3.90 -4.76
C SER A 110 -15.49 4.73 -5.70
N ALA A 111 -14.59 4.13 -6.48
CA ALA A 111 -13.69 4.81 -7.39
C ALA A 111 -13.95 4.43 -8.86
N ASP A 112 -13.61 5.32 -9.79
CA ASP A 112 -13.60 5.02 -11.23
C ASP A 112 -12.40 4.14 -11.61
N ARG A 113 -11.26 4.34 -10.92
CA ARG A 113 -10.07 3.50 -11.10
C ARG A 113 -9.22 3.48 -9.83
N VAL A 114 -8.53 2.36 -9.63
CA VAL A 114 -7.53 2.19 -8.58
C VAL A 114 -6.17 2.03 -9.24
N TYR A 115 -5.25 2.92 -8.92
CA TYR A 115 -3.88 2.96 -9.38
C TYR A 115 -2.95 2.46 -8.27
N LEU A 116 -2.17 1.42 -8.59
CA LEU A 116 -1.35 0.69 -7.63
C LEU A 116 0.12 0.80 -8.03
N ALA A 117 0.96 1.29 -7.12
CA ALA A 117 2.37 1.56 -7.40
C ALA A 117 3.14 0.35 -7.95
N ASN A 118 2.81 -0.86 -7.49
CA ASN A 118 3.50 -2.09 -7.88
C ASN A 118 3.22 -2.49 -9.33
N GLU A 119 2.06 -2.09 -9.85
CA GLU A 119 1.65 -2.28 -11.23
C GLU A 119 2.20 -1.17 -12.13
N MET A 120 2.20 0.08 -11.62
CA MET A 120 2.66 1.26 -12.35
C MET A 120 4.18 1.40 -12.42
N ARG A 121 4.93 0.67 -11.57
CA ARG A 121 6.40 0.76 -11.42
C ARG A 121 6.92 2.08 -10.87
N TRP A 122 6.03 2.96 -10.45
CA TRP A 122 6.33 4.24 -9.80
C TRP A 122 5.63 4.27 -8.45
N ARG A 123 6.25 4.92 -7.46
CA ARG A 123 5.65 5.14 -6.15
C ARG A 123 5.56 6.63 -5.85
N LYS A 124 4.59 7.04 -5.05
CA LYS A 124 4.61 8.38 -4.44
C LYS A 124 5.87 8.52 -3.56
N PRO A 125 6.52 9.70 -3.55
CA PRO A 125 6.13 10.95 -4.20
C PRO A 125 6.77 11.20 -5.60
N GLN A 126 7.18 10.16 -6.33
CA GLN A 126 7.81 10.33 -7.65
C GLN A 126 6.84 11.02 -8.64
N PRO A 127 7.25 12.08 -9.35
CA PRO A 127 6.37 12.81 -10.28
C PRO A 127 5.68 11.94 -11.33
N GLN A 128 6.36 10.89 -11.78
CA GLN A 128 5.91 9.96 -12.82
C GLN A 128 4.58 9.29 -12.47
N ILE A 129 4.36 8.95 -11.20
CA ILE A 129 3.12 8.28 -10.79
C ILE A 129 1.91 9.21 -10.97
N TYR A 130 2.07 10.50 -10.65
CA TYR A 130 1.01 11.50 -10.81
C TYR A 130 0.79 11.86 -12.27
N GLN A 131 1.87 12.00 -13.05
CA GLN A 131 1.81 12.26 -14.49
C GLN A 131 1.06 11.15 -15.22
N GLN A 132 1.30 9.90 -14.85
CA GLN A 132 0.59 8.76 -15.44
C GLN A 132 -0.89 8.77 -15.07
N VAL A 133 -1.26 9.07 -13.82
CA VAL A 133 -2.68 9.19 -13.44
C VAL A 133 -3.37 10.29 -14.26
N LEU A 134 -2.76 11.48 -14.36
CA LEU A 134 -3.32 12.60 -15.13
C LEU A 134 -3.48 12.25 -16.62
N ALA A 135 -2.50 11.56 -17.20
CA ALA A 135 -2.56 11.12 -18.59
C ALA A 135 -3.69 10.10 -18.81
N ASP A 136 -3.80 9.10 -17.93
CA ASP A 136 -4.82 8.05 -18.01
C ASP A 136 -6.25 8.59 -17.79
N THR A 137 -6.43 9.65 -16.99
CA THR A 137 -7.73 10.29 -16.74
C THR A 137 -8.04 11.44 -17.70
N GLY A 138 -7.11 11.84 -18.57
CA GLY A 138 -7.24 13.02 -19.42
C GLY A 138 -7.38 14.33 -18.62
N SER A 139 -6.93 14.35 -17.37
CA SER A 139 -7.05 15.50 -16.48
C SER A 139 -5.84 16.42 -16.58
N THR A 140 -6.02 17.71 -16.29
CA THR A 140 -4.90 18.65 -16.12
C THR A 140 -4.58 18.83 -14.64
N PRO A 141 -3.35 19.24 -14.26
CA PRO A 141 -2.99 19.43 -12.85
C PRO A 141 -3.84 20.48 -12.12
N ALA A 142 -4.19 21.58 -12.78
CA ALA A 142 -4.85 22.73 -12.15
C ALA A 142 -6.25 22.46 -11.56
N PRO A 143 -7.15 21.69 -12.20
CA PRO A 143 -8.43 21.29 -11.60
C PRO A 143 -8.33 20.06 -10.66
N SER A 144 -7.14 19.50 -10.44
CA SER A 144 -7.00 18.24 -9.69
C SER A 144 -6.75 18.48 -8.20
N CYS A 145 -7.50 17.78 -7.35
CA CYS A 145 -7.27 17.73 -5.90
C CYS A 145 -6.66 16.39 -5.50
N PHE A 146 -5.59 16.40 -4.71
CA PHE A 146 -4.94 15.19 -4.20
C PHE A 146 -4.92 15.18 -2.67
N PHE A 147 -5.28 14.05 -2.08
CA PHE A 147 -5.33 13.85 -0.62
C PHE A 147 -4.42 12.69 -0.23
N ASP A 148 -3.45 12.93 0.64
CA ASP A 148 -2.56 11.93 1.23
C ASP A 148 -2.37 12.20 2.72
N ALA A 149 -2.07 11.15 3.49
CA ALA A 149 -1.78 11.28 4.92
C ALA A 149 -0.30 11.57 5.18
N ASN A 150 0.56 11.35 4.17
CA ASN A 150 1.97 11.69 4.20
C ASN A 150 2.15 13.12 3.67
N ALA A 151 2.96 13.91 4.37
CA ALA A 151 3.33 15.27 3.99
C ALA A 151 4.44 15.29 2.92
#